data_AF-A0ABD2QJY8-F1
#
_entry.id   AF-A0ABD2QJY8-F1
#
_cell.length_a   1.000
_cell.length_b   1.000
_cell.length_c   1.000
_cell.angle_alpha   90.00
_cell.angle_beta   90.00
_cell.angle_gamma   90.00
#
_symmetry.space_group_name_H-M   'P 1'
#
loop_
_entity.id
_entity.type
_entity.pdbx_description
1 polymer ?
#
loop_
_entity_poly.entity_id
_entity_poly.type
_entity_poly.pdbx_seq_one_letter_code
_entity_poly.pdbx_strand_id
1 'polypeptide(L)'
;MPLLDAILQSGLLTKDFIEFEDFRFALKKHGYTDIEINTVFDKYDEDSDMCLNTAERKKMIDDLETGVFDEAGFNVIVIPVESESDDSDDEGIAEMNGAASKKASDQRQYAEEEDIQELDERVCGLEDGVIGLIGRMDGVLSRMERHELLRREERSRIIAILDAMDGN
;
A
#
# COMPACT_ATOMS: atom_id res chain seq x y z
N MET A 1 -4.86 7.72 -2.80
CA MET A 1 -4.25 8.11 -4.09
C MET A 1 -2.91 7.38 -4.18
N PRO A 2 -2.49 6.87 -5.35
CA PRO A 2 -1.16 6.28 -5.49
C PRO A 2 -0.07 7.36 -5.37
N LEU A 3 1.05 7.02 -4.71
CA LEU A 3 2.16 7.95 -4.41
C LEU A 3 2.72 8.60 -5.67
N LEU A 4 2.85 7.83 -6.75
CA LEU A 4 3.30 8.31 -8.05
C LEU A 4 2.40 9.41 -8.62
N ASP A 5 1.09 9.27 -8.48
CA ASP A 5 0.12 10.26 -8.96
C ASP A 5 0.17 11.55 -8.12
N ALA A 6 0.42 11.44 -6.81
CA ALA A 6 0.64 12.62 -5.96
C ALA A 6 1.94 13.37 -6.32
N ILE A 7 3.01 12.65 -6.64
CA ILE A 7 4.29 13.23 -7.07
C ILE A 7 4.19 13.84 -8.48
N LEU A 8 3.41 13.23 -9.38
CA LEU A 8 3.11 13.77 -10.70
C LEU A 8 2.27 15.04 -10.64
N GLN A 9 1.19 15.05 -9.85
CA GLN A 9 0.28 16.20 -9.72
C GLN A 9 0.93 17.41 -9.06
N SER A 10 1.89 17.18 -8.17
CA SER A 10 2.66 18.24 -7.52
C SER A 10 3.75 18.83 -8.42
N GLY A 11 4.00 18.25 -9.59
CA GLY A 11 4.98 18.76 -10.56
C GLY A 11 6.43 18.60 -10.13
N LEU A 12 6.70 17.85 -9.06
CA LEU A 12 8.05 17.64 -8.52
C LEU A 12 8.98 16.96 -9.51
N LEU A 13 8.45 16.10 -10.38
CA LEU A 13 9.23 15.42 -11.42
C LEU A 13 9.82 16.36 -12.48
N THR A 14 9.36 17.61 -12.55
CA THR A 14 9.91 18.61 -13.50
C THR A 14 11.14 19.33 -12.96
N LYS A 15 11.45 19.20 -11.65
CA LYS A 15 12.63 19.80 -11.03
C LYS A 15 13.80 18.82 -11.09
N ASP A 16 14.99 19.31 -11.42
CA ASP A 16 16.24 18.51 -11.45
C ASP A 16 16.73 18.14 -10.04
N PHE A 17 16.20 18.82 -9.02
CA PHE A 17 16.53 18.71 -7.62
C PHE A 17 15.25 18.88 -6.80
N ILE A 18 14.98 17.95 -5.89
CA ILE A 18 13.80 17.98 -5.02
C ILE A 18 14.28 18.05 -3.57
N GLU A 19 14.11 19.22 -2.96
CA GLU A 19 14.35 19.39 -1.52
C GLU A 19 13.28 18.64 -0.71
N PHE A 20 13.66 18.14 0.45
CA PHE A 20 12.74 17.48 1.38
C PHE A 20 11.50 18.33 1.69
N GLU A 21 11.65 19.65 1.87
CA GLU A 21 10.53 20.54 2.21
C GLU A 21 9.52 20.67 1.05
N ASP A 22 10.01 20.71 -0.19
CA ASP A 22 9.17 20.72 -1.40
C ASP A 22 8.43 19.38 -1.58
N PHE A 23 9.13 18.27 -1.32
CA PHE A 23 8.56 16.92 -1.33
C PHE A 23 7.47 16.77 -0.27
N ARG A 24 7.77 17.20 0.95
CA ARG A 24 6.84 17.18 2.08
C ARG A 24 5.62 18.03 1.83
N PHE A 25 5.77 19.26 1.35
CA PHE A 25 4.64 20.14 1.07
C PHE A 25 3.69 19.54 0.02
N ALA A 26 4.26 18.96 -1.03
CA ALA A 26 3.49 18.28 -2.08
C ALA A 26 2.68 17.11 -1.54
N LEU A 27 3.31 16.17 -0.83
CA LEU A 27 2.64 14.98 -0.33
C LEU A 27 1.66 15.29 0.82
N LYS A 28 1.97 16.26 1.69
CA LYS A 28 1.06 16.72 2.75
C LYS A 28 -0.24 17.29 2.20
N LYS A 29 -0.18 17.97 1.04
CA LYS A 29 -1.37 18.45 0.33
C LYS A 29 -2.27 17.31 -0.19
N HIS A 30 -1.69 16.12 -0.40
CA HIS A 30 -2.39 14.92 -0.85
C HIS A 30 -2.80 13.98 0.31
N GLY A 31 -2.54 14.36 1.57
CA GLY A 31 -3.00 13.65 2.77
C GLY A 31 -2.01 12.63 3.34
N TYR A 32 -0.76 12.63 2.88
CA TYR A 32 0.30 11.81 3.49
C TYR A 32 0.77 12.41 4.81
N THR A 33 1.07 11.56 5.77
CA THR A 33 1.61 11.93 7.08
C THR A 33 3.10 12.25 7.00
N ASP A 34 3.61 13.06 7.94
CA ASP A 34 5.04 13.41 7.95
C ASP A 34 5.94 12.16 8.12
N ILE A 35 5.45 11.10 8.77
CA ILE A 35 6.15 9.81 8.92
C ILE A 35 6.30 9.10 7.58
N GLU A 36 5.21 8.97 6.82
CA GLU A 36 5.21 8.33 5.49
C GLU A 36 6.13 9.06 4.51
N ILE A 37 6.09 10.38 4.56
CA ILE A 37 6.92 11.24 3.72
C ILE A 37 8.40 11.02 4.06
N ASN A 38 8.77 11.02 5.33
CA ASN A 38 10.15 10.76 5.77
C ASN A 38 10.62 9.38 5.32
N THR A 39 9.84 8.32 5.55
CA THR A 39 10.25 6.95 5.20
C THR A 39 10.48 6.79 3.70
N VAL A 40 9.60 7.37 2.88
CA VAL A 40 9.79 7.35 1.42
C VAL A 40 11.03 8.14 1.05
N PHE A 41 11.22 9.32 1.63
CA PHE A 41 12.35 10.19 1.30
C PHE A 41 13.69 9.55 1.69
N ASP A 42 13.82 9.07 2.92
CA ASP A 42 15.01 8.40 3.47
C ASP A 42 15.39 7.13 2.70
N LYS A 43 14.41 6.46 2.05
CA LYS A 43 14.67 5.28 1.21
C LYS A 43 15.44 5.63 -0.06
N TYR A 44 15.20 6.82 -0.60
CA TYR A 44 15.76 7.25 -1.89
C TYR A 44 16.92 8.23 -1.74
N ASP A 45 17.02 8.93 -0.62
CA ASP A 45 18.15 9.79 -0.24
C ASP A 45 19.33 8.91 0.23
N GLU A 46 20.22 8.54 -0.70
CA GLU A 46 21.33 7.62 -0.41
C GLU A 46 22.49 8.33 0.32
N ASP A 47 22.64 9.64 0.14
CA ASP A 47 23.69 10.44 0.76
C ASP A 47 23.24 11.22 2.01
N SER A 48 21.95 11.12 2.36
CA SER A 48 21.32 11.78 3.50
C SER A 48 21.50 13.29 3.47
N ASP A 49 21.56 13.89 2.28
CA ASP A 49 21.71 15.32 2.08
C ASP A 49 20.37 16.09 2.13
N MET A 50 19.28 15.37 2.45
CA MET A 50 17.90 15.87 2.52
C MET A 50 17.39 16.39 1.17
N CYS A 51 17.97 15.92 0.06
CA CYS A 51 17.63 16.35 -1.29
C CYS A 51 17.73 15.21 -2.31
N LEU A 52 16.64 14.93 -3.02
CA LEU A 52 16.68 13.90 -4.06
C LEU A 52 17.32 14.46 -5.34
N ASN A 53 18.48 13.89 -5.68
CA ASN A 53 19.19 14.20 -6.91
C ASN A 53 18.54 13.50 -8.12
N THR A 54 19.02 13.80 -9.33
CA THR A 54 18.44 13.25 -10.56
C THR A 54 18.55 11.72 -10.67
N ALA A 55 19.58 11.09 -10.09
CA ALA A 55 19.73 9.64 -10.10
C ALA A 55 18.77 8.96 -9.13
N GLU A 56 18.66 9.49 -7.90
CA GLU A 56 17.76 8.99 -6.85
C GLU A 56 16.29 9.17 -7.23
N ARG A 57 15.93 10.33 -7.79
CA ARG A 57 14.60 10.57 -8.35
C ARG A 57 14.27 9.55 -9.43
N LYS A 58 15.22 9.23 -10.31
CA LYS A 58 14.98 8.27 -11.39
C LYS A 58 14.72 6.88 -10.82
N LYS A 59 15.48 6.47 -9.80
CA LYS A 59 15.27 5.23 -9.06
C LYS A 59 13.89 5.20 -8.40
N MET A 60 13.49 6.30 -7.75
CA MET A 60 12.16 6.45 -7.15
C MET A 60 11.04 6.32 -8.19
N ILE A 61 11.15 6.98 -9.36
CA ILE A 61 10.13 6.87 -10.41
C ILE A 61 10.07 5.45 -10.98
N ASP A 62 11.22 4.83 -11.24
CA ASP A 62 11.31 3.49 -11.83
C ASP A 62 10.68 2.44 -10.90
N ASP A 63 10.96 2.53 -9.59
CA ASP A 63 10.34 1.68 -8.57
C ASP A 63 8.82 1.90 -8.50
N LEU A 64 8.38 3.16 -8.58
CA LEU A 64 6.96 3.53 -8.52
C LEU A 64 6.18 3.16 -9.80
N GLU A 65 6.81 3.18 -10.97
CA GLU A 65 6.22 2.83 -12.26
C GLU A 65 6.17 1.32 -12.49
N THR A 66 7.22 0.60 -12.10
CA THR A 66 7.30 -0.86 -12.32
C THR A 66 6.32 -1.61 -11.42
N GLY A 67 5.75 -0.94 -10.40
CA GLY A 67 4.88 -1.59 -9.42
C GLY A 67 5.61 -2.68 -8.65
N VAL A 68 6.94 -2.70 -8.73
CA VAL A 68 7.85 -3.51 -7.91
C VAL A 68 7.94 -2.81 -6.56
N PHE A 69 6.78 -2.73 -5.92
CA PHE A 69 6.71 -3.06 -4.53
C PHE A 69 6.94 -4.56 -4.50
N ASP A 70 8.22 -4.94 -4.44
CA ASP A 70 8.63 -6.30 -4.14
C ASP A 70 7.81 -6.80 -2.96
N GLU A 71 7.56 -8.10 -2.94
CA GLU A 71 6.73 -8.87 -1.99
C GLU A 71 7.13 -8.70 -0.50
N ALA A 72 7.98 -7.73 -0.16
CA ALA A 72 8.47 -7.33 1.15
C ALA A 72 8.36 -5.80 1.46
N GLY A 73 7.46 -5.03 0.82
CA GLY A 73 6.88 -3.84 1.47
C GLY A 73 6.89 -2.53 0.69
N PHE A 74 5.69 -2.03 0.38
CA PHE A 74 5.23 -0.66 0.68
C PHE A 74 3.76 -0.42 0.26
N ASN A 75 2.83 -1.30 0.65
CA ASN A 75 1.65 -0.72 1.27
C ASN A 75 2.18 -0.15 2.58
N VAL A 76 1.96 1.14 2.86
CA VAL A 76 2.48 1.81 4.05
C VAL A 76 1.99 1.08 5.31
N ILE A 77 2.80 0.13 5.74
CA ILE A 77 2.91 -0.43 7.08
C ILE A 77 4.40 -0.37 7.30
N VAL A 78 4.82 0.43 8.26
CA VAL A 78 6.19 0.50 8.73
C VAL A 78 6.53 -0.89 9.29
N ILE A 79 7.19 -1.72 8.48
CA ILE A 79 7.85 -2.93 8.97
C ILE A 79 9.30 -2.53 9.23
N PRO A 80 9.78 -2.53 10.48
CA PRO A 80 11.19 -2.33 10.75
C PRO A 80 11.95 -3.50 10.13
N VAL A 81 12.92 -3.19 9.27
CA VAL A 81 13.82 -4.17 8.66
C VAL A 81 14.63 -4.82 9.78
N GLU A 82 14.23 -6.03 10.20
CA GLU A 82 15.09 -6.93 10.95
C GLU A 82 16.20 -7.39 10.00
N SER A 83 17.38 -6.79 10.17
CA SER A 83 18.60 -7.27 9.54
C SER A 83 18.92 -8.64 10.10
N GLU A 84 18.82 -9.66 9.24
CA GLU A 84 19.35 -11.01 9.41
C GLU A 84 20.72 -11.00 10.12
N SER A 85 20.78 -11.50 11.36
CA SER A 85 22.04 -11.84 12.01
C SER A 85 21.93 -13.19 12.73
N ASP A 86 22.28 -14.23 11.97
CA ASP A 86 23.12 -15.36 12.36
C ASP A 86 22.96 -15.90 13.81
N ASP A 87 22.13 -16.93 13.94
CA ASP A 87 22.07 -17.81 15.11
C ASP A 87 23.34 -18.68 15.13
N SER A 88 24.40 -18.17 15.76
CA SER A 88 25.52 -19.00 16.22
C SER A 88 25.67 -18.86 17.73
N ASP A 89 25.14 -19.87 18.42
CA ASP A 89 25.39 -20.18 19.82
C ASP A 89 26.90 -20.12 20.15
N ASP A 90 27.29 -19.21 21.04
CA ASP A 90 28.59 -19.27 21.75
C ASP A 90 28.34 -19.12 23.27
N GLU A 91 28.11 -20.24 23.94
CA GLU A 91 28.28 -20.33 25.39
C GLU A 91 29.77 -20.29 25.75
N GLY A 92 30.28 -19.08 26.02
CA GLY A 92 31.68 -18.82 26.38
C GLY A 92 31.84 -17.94 27.63
N ILE A 93 31.59 -18.54 28.79
CA ILE A 93 32.08 -18.24 30.17
C ILE A 93 32.84 -16.90 30.41
N ALA A 94 32.33 -16.17 31.40
CA ALA A 94 32.80 -14.89 31.96
C ALA A 94 34.29 -14.76 32.32
N GLU A 95 34.87 -13.58 32.09
CA GLU A 95 35.88 -12.99 32.98
C GLU A 95 35.97 -11.44 32.92
N MET A 96 35.63 -10.83 34.05
CA MET A 96 36.00 -9.54 34.66
C MET A 96 36.88 -8.52 33.90
N ASN A 97 36.39 -7.28 33.69
CA ASN A 97 37.00 -6.01 34.16
C ASN A 97 36.28 -4.73 33.64
N GLY A 98 36.01 -3.79 34.56
CA GLY A 98 36.22 -2.34 34.34
C GLY A 98 35.27 -1.53 33.43
N ALA A 99 34.13 -1.11 33.98
CA ALA A 99 33.46 0.19 33.81
C ALA A 99 33.68 1.02 32.51
N ALA A 100 32.67 1.00 31.63
CA ALA A 100 32.15 2.20 30.96
C ALA A 100 30.66 1.99 30.62
N SER A 101 29.81 2.64 31.40
CA SER A 101 28.37 2.68 31.22
C SER A 101 28.01 3.34 29.89
N LYS A 102 27.53 2.53 28.93
CA LYS A 102 26.58 2.93 27.90
C LYS A 102 25.70 1.71 27.61
N LYS A 103 24.87 1.35 28.60
CA LYS A 103 23.62 0.65 28.31
C LYS A 103 22.75 1.65 27.55
N ALA A 104 23.00 1.80 26.25
CA ALA A 104 21.95 2.20 25.34
C ALA A 104 20.88 1.13 25.51
N SER A 105 19.79 1.50 26.16
CA SER A 105 18.59 0.69 26.26
C SER A 105 18.27 0.22 24.85
N ASP A 106 18.39 -1.09 24.63
CA ASP A 106 17.69 -1.82 23.58
C ASP A 106 16.18 -1.66 23.88
N GLN A 107 15.67 -0.45 23.63
CA GLN A 107 14.25 -0.15 23.64
C GLN A 107 13.74 -0.74 22.33
N ARG A 108 13.56 -2.07 22.32
CA ARG A 108 12.67 -2.71 21.37
C ARG A 108 11.30 -2.07 21.58
N GLN A 109 10.99 -1.10 20.75
CA GLN A 109 9.75 -0.35 20.81
C GLN A 109 8.68 -1.28 20.25
N TYR A 110 8.05 -2.03 21.15
CA TYR A 110 6.87 -2.82 20.82
C TYR A 110 5.76 -1.85 20.42
N ALA A 111 4.91 -2.26 19.47
CA ALA A 111 3.71 -1.52 19.11
C ALA A 111 2.93 -1.18 20.38
N GLU A 112 2.59 0.09 20.52
CA GLU A 112 1.85 0.58 21.67
C GLU A 112 0.40 0.10 21.56
N GLU A 113 -0.31 0.05 22.70
CA GLU A 113 -1.71 -0.39 22.70
C GLU A 113 -2.60 0.48 21.79
N GLU A 114 -2.22 1.75 21.61
CA GLU A 114 -2.84 2.70 20.68
C GLU A 114 -2.64 2.30 19.21
N ASP A 115 -1.44 1.84 18.83
CA ASP A 115 -1.14 1.38 17.47
C ASP A 115 -1.99 0.15 17.09
N ILE A 116 -2.24 -0.72 18.07
CA ILE A 116 -3.06 -1.93 17.89
C ILE A 116 -4.54 -1.55 17.74
N GLN A 117 -5.02 -0.58 18.53
CA GLN A 117 -6.39 -0.08 18.41
C GLN A 117 -6.64 0.61 17.07
N GLU A 118 -5.72 1.45 16.61
CA GLU A 118 -5.82 2.07 15.28
C GLU A 118 -5.86 1.01 14.17
N LEU A 119 -5.03 -0.03 14.28
CA LEU A 119 -5.05 -1.14 13.34
C LEU A 119 -6.40 -1.87 13.34
N ASP A 120 -6.95 -2.16 14.51
CA ASP A 120 -8.25 -2.83 14.68
C ASP A 120 -9.39 -2.02 14.03
N GLU A 121 -9.44 -0.71 14.29
CA GLU A 121 -10.43 0.18 13.68
C GLU A 121 -10.34 0.21 12.15
N ARG A 122 -9.12 0.25 11.59
CA ARG A 122 -8.92 0.19 10.14
C ARG A 122 -9.35 -1.16 9.57
N VAL A 123 -9.05 -2.26 10.25
CA VAL A 123 -9.45 -3.61 9.84
C VAL A 123 -10.97 -3.74 9.87
N CYS A 124 -11.65 -3.24 10.89
CA CYS A 124 -13.11 -3.19 10.94
C CYS A 124 -13.69 -2.37 9.79
N GLY A 125 -13.09 -1.22 9.45
CA GLY A 125 -13.53 -0.42 8.30
C GLY A 125 -13.35 -1.14 6.96
N LEU A 126 -12.27 -1.92 6.81
CA LEU A 126 -12.05 -2.77 5.64
C LEU A 126 -13.05 -3.93 5.58
N GLU A 127 -13.35 -4.55 6.73
CA GLU A 127 -14.36 -5.63 6.83
C GLU A 127 -15.73 -5.14 6.37
N ASP A 128 -16.20 -4.01 6.90
CA ASP A 128 -17.45 -3.37 6.48
C ASP A 128 -17.43 -3.03 4.97
N GLY A 129 -16.28 -2.55 4.48
CA GLY A 129 -16.06 -2.26 3.07
C GLY A 129 -16.21 -3.49 2.17
N VAL A 130 -15.64 -4.63 2.58
CA VAL A 130 -15.72 -5.91 1.87
C VAL A 130 -17.14 -6.46 1.92
N ILE A 131 -17.82 -6.42 3.07
CA ILE A 131 -19.23 -6.81 3.21
C ILE A 131 -20.10 -5.97 2.26
N GLY A 132 -19.87 -4.66 2.20
CA GLY A 132 -20.57 -3.76 1.29
C GLY A 132 -20.29 -4.04 -0.19
N LEU A 133 -19.05 -4.41 -0.55
CA LEU A 133 -18.69 -4.81 -1.91
C LEU A 133 -19.42 -6.09 -2.32
N ILE A 134 -19.44 -7.10 -1.45
CA ILE A 134 -20.15 -8.37 -1.69
C ILE A 134 -21.64 -8.12 -1.93
N GLY A 135 -22.28 -7.30 -1.08
CA GLY A 135 -23.70 -6.95 -1.27
C GLY A 135 -23.97 -6.23 -2.61
N ARG A 136 -23.04 -5.37 -3.07
CA ARG A 136 -23.15 -4.75 -4.40
C ARG A 136 -22.97 -5.78 -5.53
N MET A 137 -22.05 -6.73 -5.38
CA MET A 137 -21.82 -7.81 -6.35
C MET A 137 -23.05 -8.71 -6.47
N ASP A 138 -23.65 -9.12 -5.36
CA ASP A 138 -24.90 -9.90 -5.34
C ASP A 138 -26.04 -9.15 -6.04
N GLY A 139 -26.12 -7.84 -5.82
CA GLY A 139 -27.09 -6.99 -6.52
C GLY A 139 -26.85 -6.87 -8.03
N VAL A 140 -25.60 -6.91 -8.48
CA VAL A 140 -25.27 -6.95 -9.92
C VAL A 140 -25.59 -8.33 -10.50
N LEU A 141 -25.18 -9.41 -9.84
CA LEU A 141 -25.44 -10.79 -10.27
C LEU A 141 -26.95 -11.06 -10.39
N SER A 142 -27.73 -10.67 -9.38
CA SER A 142 -29.20 -10.80 -9.39
C SER A 142 -29.85 -10.04 -10.55
N ARG A 143 -29.32 -8.85 -10.90
CA ARG A 143 -29.81 -8.06 -12.05
C ARG A 143 -29.45 -8.73 -13.37
N MET A 144 -28.23 -9.26 -13.49
CA MET A 144 -27.79 -9.98 -14.68
C MET A 144 -28.60 -11.27 -14.90
N GLU A 145 -28.83 -12.05 -13.85
CA GLU A 145 -29.66 -13.25 -13.92
C GLU A 145 -31.08 -12.93 -14.38
N ARG A 146 -31.71 -11.89 -13.79
CA ARG A 146 -33.04 -11.44 -14.21
C ARG A 146 -33.05 -10.99 -15.68
N HIS A 147 -32.03 -10.28 -16.14
CA HIS A 147 -31.93 -9.87 -17.53
C HIS A 147 -31.75 -11.06 -18.47
N GLU A 148 -30.97 -12.08 -18.07
CA GLU A 148 -30.80 -13.28 -18.86
C GLU A 148 -32.08 -14.11 -18.97
N LEU A 149 -32.84 -14.23 -17.88
CA LEU A 149 -34.15 -14.89 -17.88
C LEU A 149 -35.13 -14.20 -18.82
N LEU A 150 -35.26 -12.87 -18.75
CA LEU A 150 -36.12 -12.11 -19.65
C LEU A 150 -35.71 -12.28 -21.12
N ARG A 151 -34.41 -12.26 -21.41
CA ARG A 151 -33.89 -12.48 -22.77
C ARG A 151 -34.19 -13.90 -23.27
N ARG A 152 -34.15 -14.91 -22.41
CA ARG A 152 -34.54 -16.29 -22.76
C ARG A 152 -36.03 -16.40 -23.04
N GLU A 153 -36.87 -15.83 -22.18
CA GLU A 153 -38.32 -15.81 -22.39
C GLU A 153 -38.72 -15.12 -23.69
N GLU A 154 -38.12 -13.95 -23.98
CA GLU A 154 -38.36 -13.21 -25.20
C GLU A 154 -38.00 -14.05 -26.43
N ARG A 155 -36.83 -14.69 -26.42
CA ARG A 155 -36.42 -15.61 -27.50
C ARG A 155 -37.39 -16.78 -27.66
N SER A 156 -37.82 -17.42 -26.57
CA SER A 156 -38.80 -18.51 -26.61
C SER A 156 -40.14 -18.05 -27.17
N ARG A 157 -40.62 -16.85 -26.81
CA ARG A 157 -41.85 -16.28 -27.37
C ARG A 157 -41.72 -16.01 -28.86
N ILE A 158 -40.59 -15.44 -29.31
CA ILE A 158 -40.34 -15.18 -30.73
C ILE A 158 -40.32 -16.48 -31.52
N ILE A 159 -39.62 -17.52 -31.02
CA ILE A 159 -39.58 -18.85 -31.66
C ILE A 159 -40.99 -19.43 -31.78
N ALA A 160 -41.80 -19.38 -30.72
CA ALA A 160 -43.17 -19.88 -30.76
C ALA A 160 -44.05 -19.14 -31.79
N ILE A 161 -43.83 -17.84 -31.98
CA ILE A 161 -44.53 -17.06 -33.02
C ILE A 161 -44.07 -17.47 -34.41
N LEU A 162 -42.76 -17.66 -34.62
CA LEU A 162 -42.22 -18.12 -35.90
C LEU A 162 -42.74 -19.52 -36.27
N ASP A 163 -42.73 -20.46 -35.32
CA ASP A 163 -43.27 -21.82 -35.53
C ASP A 163 -44.77 -21.77 -35.89
N ALA A 164 -45.55 -20.87 -35.27
CA ALA A 164 -46.96 -20.70 -35.58
C ALA A 164 -47.21 -20.09 -36.97
N MET A 165 -46.26 -19.30 -37.49
CA MET A 165 -46.32 -18.73 -38.84
C MET A 165 -45.92 -19.74 -39.92
N ASP A 166 -44.95 -20.62 -39.65
CA ASP A 166 -44.52 -21.66 -40.59
C ASP A 166 -45.50 -22.84 -40.68
N GLY A 167 -46.36 -23.02 -39.68
CA GLY A 167 -47.36 -24.10 -39.60
C GLY A 167 -48.71 -23.82 -40.27
N ASN A 168 -48.91 -22.67 -40.92
CA ASN A 168 -50.16 -22.26 -41.59
C ASN A 168 -49.92 -21.87 -43.05
#